data_AF-A0A1X7K6F8-F1
#
_entry.id   AF-A0A1X7K6F8-F1
#
_cell.length_a   1.000
_cell.length_b   1.000
_cell.length_c   1.000
_cell.angle_alpha   90.00
_cell.angle_beta   90.00
_cell.angle_gamma   90.00
#
_symmetry.space_group_name_H-M   'P 1'
#
loop_
_entity.id
_entity.type
_entity.pdbx_description
1 polymer ?
#
loop_
_entity_poly.entity_id
_entity_poly.type
_entity_poly.pdbx_seq_one_letter_code
_entity_poly.pdbx_strand_id
1 'polypeptide(L)'
;MNWLIILLISVLIVWMLFFFIPFDFFVTGSIVFSSIFYTCFIFMILNKKVANEIFQKVKIRTKSEHSEKSKVEVKRILSLMIDEKPYLQPNLKLLDIAETLDTPAHQLSKLINENFGKSFTDFINEYRIDEAKELLQENSLFTIEAIGNHCGFKSKSAFYKAFRKSTNMTPSKFLLKK
;
A
#
# COMPACT_ATOMS: atom_id res chain seq x y z
N MET A 1 5.93 6.17 -39.99
CA MET A 1 5.71 5.34 -41.19
C MET A 1 6.70 4.19 -41.33
N ASN A 2 8.00 4.38 -41.13
CA ASN A 2 9.02 3.35 -41.41
C ASN A 2 8.87 2.04 -40.62
N TRP A 3 8.42 2.08 -39.35
CA TRP A 3 8.25 0.85 -38.56
C TRP A 3 7.15 -0.08 -39.11
N LEU A 4 6.11 0.50 -39.72
CA LEU A 4 4.99 -0.26 -40.31
C LEU A 4 5.43 -0.97 -41.60
N ILE A 5 6.30 -0.33 -42.38
CA ILE A 5 6.91 -0.92 -43.58
C ILE A 5 7.86 -2.07 -43.21
N ILE A 6 8.67 -1.91 -42.17
CA ILE A 6 9.56 -2.97 -41.67
C ILE A 6 8.74 -4.18 -41.20
N LEU A 7 7.64 -3.94 -40.48
CA LEU A 7 6.73 -4.99 -40.03
C LEU A 7 6.09 -5.71 -41.23
N LEU A 8 5.60 -4.97 -42.23
CA LEU A 8 5.04 -5.56 -43.46
C LEU A 8 6.06 -6.40 -44.23
N ILE A 9 7.29 -5.91 -44.38
CA ILE A 9 8.38 -6.65 -45.04
C ILE A 9 8.72 -7.93 -44.28
N SER A 10 8.79 -7.89 -42.94
CA SER A 10 9.04 -9.11 -42.15
C SER A 10 7.94 -10.16 -42.30
N VAL A 11 6.68 -9.73 -42.37
CA VAL A 11 5.54 -10.64 -42.57
C VAL A 11 5.59 -11.26 -43.98
N LEU A 12 5.96 -10.45 -44.99
CA LEU A 12 6.11 -10.91 -46.37
C LEU A 12 7.26 -11.92 -46.53
N ILE A 13 8.38 -11.69 -45.84
CA ILE A 13 9.53 -12.61 -45.82
C ILE A 13 9.14 -13.93 -45.16
N VAL A 14 8.45 -13.89 -44.01
CA VAL A 14 7.98 -15.11 -43.34
C VAL A 14 7.02 -15.90 -44.23
N TRP A 15 6.13 -15.22 -44.94
CA TRP A 15 5.19 -15.85 -45.88
C TRP A 15 5.90 -16.45 -47.10
N MET A 16 6.93 -15.78 -47.64
CA MET A 16 7.77 -16.30 -48.71
C MET A 16 8.58 -17.53 -48.29
N LEU A 17 9.18 -17.50 -47.10
CA LEU A 17 9.88 -18.66 -46.53
C LEU A 17 8.94 -19.84 -46.35
N PHE A 18 7.67 -19.58 -46.03
CA PHE A 18 6.64 -20.60 -45.89
C PHE A 18 6.31 -21.30 -47.21
N PHE A 19 6.33 -20.58 -48.34
CA PHE A 19 6.02 -21.12 -49.66
C PHE A 19 7.09 -22.12 -50.16
N PHE A 20 8.35 -21.92 -49.76
CA PHE A 20 9.46 -22.81 -50.12
C PHE A 20 9.55 -24.06 -49.26
N ILE A 21 8.87 -24.09 -48.10
CA ILE A 21 8.82 -25.26 -47.24
C ILE A 21 7.80 -26.23 -47.83
N PRO A 22 8.16 -27.48 -48.15
CA PRO A 22 7.20 -28.46 -48.64
C PRO A 22 6.09 -28.61 -47.61
N PHE A 23 4.84 -28.66 -48.08
CA PHE A 23 3.64 -28.75 -47.24
C PHE A 23 3.76 -29.84 -46.15
N ASP A 24 4.42 -30.95 -46.47
CA ASP A 24 4.65 -32.08 -45.57
C ASP A 24 5.50 -31.73 -44.33
N PHE A 25 6.50 -30.86 -44.46
CA PHE A 25 7.33 -30.43 -43.32
C PHE A 25 6.56 -29.50 -42.37
N PHE A 26 5.66 -28.67 -42.90
CA PHE A 26 4.84 -27.79 -42.08
C PHE A 26 3.82 -28.57 -41.25
N VAL A 27 3.15 -29.55 -41.87
CA VAL A 27 2.18 -30.42 -41.18
C VAL A 27 2.89 -31.26 -40.12
N THR A 28 4.04 -31.84 -40.46
CA THR A 28 4.85 -32.64 -39.52
C THR A 28 5.34 -31.80 -38.34
N GLY A 29 5.86 -30.60 -38.59
CA GLY A 29 6.32 -29.69 -37.54
C GLY A 29 5.20 -29.28 -36.58
N SER A 30 4.00 -28.99 -37.12
CA SER A 30 2.82 -28.62 -36.32
C SER A 30 2.34 -29.76 -35.42
N ILE A 31 2.38 -31.00 -35.93
CA ILE A 31 2.01 -32.21 -35.16
C ILE A 31 3.03 -32.47 -34.04
N VAL A 32 4.32 -32.37 -34.33
CA VAL A 32 5.39 -32.59 -33.34
C VAL A 32 5.33 -31.51 -32.25
N PHE A 33 5.16 -30.24 -32.63
CA PHE A 33 5.02 -29.15 -31.68
C PHE A 33 3.81 -29.33 -30.77
N SER A 34 2.66 -29.69 -31.35
CA SER A 34 1.43 -29.96 -30.58
C SER A 34 1.61 -31.15 -29.63
N SER A 35 2.26 -32.22 -30.08
CA SER A 35 2.55 -33.40 -29.24
C SER A 35 3.44 -33.06 -28.04
N ILE A 36 4.51 -32.26 -28.25
CA ILE A 36 5.39 -31.80 -27.18
C ILE A 36 4.63 -30.88 -26.22
N PHE A 37 3.83 -29.95 -26.74
CA PHE A 37 3.06 -29.03 -25.93
C PHE A 37 2.05 -29.76 -25.03
N TYR A 38 1.27 -30.70 -25.57
CA TYR A 38 0.27 -31.44 -24.80
C TYR A 38 0.91 -32.39 -23.79
N THR A 39 2.04 -33.02 -24.11
CA THR A 39 2.76 -33.88 -23.15
C THR A 39 3.35 -33.07 -21.99
N CYS A 40 3.95 -31.89 -22.27
CA CYS A 40 4.40 -30.97 -21.22
C CYS A 40 3.24 -30.44 -20.37
N PHE A 41 2.12 -30.09 -21.01
CA PHE A 41 0.93 -29.58 -20.32
C PHE A 41 0.30 -30.64 -19.41
N ILE A 42 0.18 -31.89 -19.90
CA ILE A 42 -0.29 -33.03 -19.10
C ILE A 42 0.70 -33.34 -17.97
N PHE A 43 2.00 -33.33 -18.22
CA PHE A 43 3.02 -33.53 -17.18
C PHE A 43 2.95 -32.46 -16.09
N MET A 44 2.68 -31.20 -16.44
CA MET A 44 2.46 -30.10 -15.50
C MET A 44 1.17 -30.31 -14.67
N ILE A 45 0.09 -30.79 -15.30
CA ILE A 45 -1.19 -31.05 -14.62
C ILE A 45 -1.11 -32.29 -13.71
N LEU A 46 -0.47 -33.37 -14.15
CA LEU A 46 -0.31 -34.61 -13.38
C LEU A 46 0.63 -34.41 -12.20
N ASN A 47 1.67 -33.59 -12.36
CA ASN A 47 2.50 -33.12 -11.24
C ASN A 47 1.81 -31.97 -10.50
N LYS A 48 0.55 -32.19 -10.09
CA LYS A 48 -0.26 -31.27 -9.28
C LYS A 48 0.50 -30.81 -8.02
N LYS A 49 1.42 -31.63 -7.49
CA LYS A 49 2.34 -31.25 -6.41
C LYS A 49 3.34 -30.17 -6.84
N VAL A 50 3.99 -30.31 -8.00
CA VAL A 50 4.96 -29.34 -8.51
C VAL A 50 4.27 -28.03 -8.90
N ALA A 51 3.12 -28.09 -9.59
CA ALA A 51 2.33 -26.91 -9.88
C ALA A 51 1.92 -26.20 -8.58
N ASN A 52 1.37 -26.92 -7.61
CA ASN A 52 0.94 -26.34 -6.34
C ASN A 52 2.11 -25.79 -5.51
N GLU A 53 3.28 -26.45 -5.51
CA GLU A 53 4.49 -25.94 -4.85
C GLU A 53 5.02 -24.67 -5.51
N ILE A 54 5.01 -24.58 -6.84
CA ILE A 54 5.38 -23.35 -7.56
C ILE A 54 4.40 -22.23 -7.25
N PHE A 55 3.09 -22.47 -7.35
CA PHE A 55 2.06 -21.47 -7.04
C PHE A 55 2.11 -21.03 -5.57
N GLN A 56 2.30 -21.97 -4.64
CA GLN A 56 2.40 -21.67 -3.21
C GLN A 56 3.70 -20.93 -2.89
N LYS A 57 4.85 -21.31 -3.49
CA LYS A 57 6.13 -20.62 -3.30
C LYS A 57 6.12 -19.22 -3.90
N VAL A 58 5.48 -19.03 -5.06
CA VAL A 58 5.27 -17.69 -5.65
C VAL A 58 4.34 -16.85 -4.79
N LYS A 59 3.24 -17.41 -4.27
CA LYS A 59 2.31 -16.72 -3.35
C LYS A 59 2.96 -16.36 -2.01
N ILE A 60 3.81 -17.25 -1.46
CA ILE A 60 4.56 -17.00 -0.23
C ILE A 60 5.61 -15.92 -0.47
N ARG A 61 6.37 -15.98 -1.57
CA ARG A 61 7.38 -14.95 -1.91
C ARG A 61 6.75 -13.57 -2.11
N THR A 62 5.65 -13.49 -2.86
CA THR A 62 4.92 -12.22 -3.03
C THR A 62 4.33 -11.72 -1.71
N LYS A 63 3.80 -12.60 -0.85
CA LYS A 63 3.33 -12.22 0.50
C LYS A 63 4.47 -11.78 1.41
N SER A 64 5.62 -12.44 1.38
CA SER A 64 6.78 -12.05 2.18
C SER A 64 7.38 -10.74 1.72
N GLU A 65 7.56 -10.55 0.40
CA GLU A 65 8.03 -9.27 -0.16
C GLU A 65 7.07 -8.12 0.12
N HIS A 66 5.75 -8.37 0.03
CA HIS A 66 4.75 -7.37 0.38
C HIS A 66 4.74 -7.06 1.90
N SER A 67 4.92 -8.07 2.75
CA SER A 67 5.04 -7.88 4.19
C SER A 67 6.30 -7.09 4.57
N GLU A 68 7.43 -7.38 3.91
CA GLU A 68 8.70 -6.67 4.15
C GLU A 68 8.58 -5.19 3.75
N LYS A 69 8.04 -4.91 2.55
CA LYS A 69 7.79 -3.52 2.09
C LYS A 69 6.83 -2.77 3.00
N SER A 70 5.72 -3.40 3.38
CA SER A 70 4.74 -2.82 4.30
C SER A 70 5.37 -2.48 5.66
N LYS A 71 6.22 -3.34 6.22
CA LYS A 71 6.95 -3.04 7.48
C LYS A 71 7.87 -1.82 7.35
N VAL A 72 8.55 -1.65 6.21
CA VAL A 72 9.42 -0.49 5.97
C VAL A 72 8.59 0.78 5.88
N GLU A 73 7.48 0.77 5.13
CA GLU A 73 6.57 1.91 5.02
C GLU A 73 5.93 2.29 6.36
N VAL A 74 5.53 1.30 7.17
CA VAL A 74 5.03 1.52 8.54
C VAL A 74 6.09 2.18 9.42
N LYS A 75 7.35 1.76 9.34
CA LYS A 75 8.42 2.41 10.10
C LYS A 75 8.60 3.87 9.67
N ARG A 76 8.58 4.16 8.36
CA ARG A 76 8.73 5.52 7.84
C ARG A 76 7.64 6.47 8.33
N ILE A 77 6.36 6.04 8.31
CA ILE A 77 5.27 6.87 8.82
C ILE A 77 5.39 7.09 10.33
N LEU A 78 5.79 6.07 11.11
CA LEU A 78 5.97 6.21 12.55
C LEU A 78 7.12 7.17 12.88
N SER A 79 8.26 7.06 12.20
CA SER A 79 9.38 8.00 12.35
C SER A 79 8.95 9.43 12.01
N LEU A 80 8.24 9.63 10.90
CA LEU A 80 7.72 10.95 10.54
C LEU A 80 6.83 11.56 11.63
N MET A 81 5.97 10.75 12.27
CA MET A 81 5.14 11.22 13.37
C MET A 81 5.97 11.64 14.59
N ILE A 82 7.03 10.89 14.92
CA ILE A 82 7.85 11.15 16.10
C ILE A 82 8.79 12.35 15.86
N ASP A 83 9.44 12.40 14.70
CA ASP A 83 10.54 13.32 14.42
C ASP A 83 10.03 14.69 13.98
N GLU A 84 9.05 14.74 13.07
CA GLU A 84 8.54 15.99 12.48
C GLU A 84 7.23 16.47 13.10
N LYS A 85 6.53 15.60 13.84
CA LYS A 85 5.22 15.88 14.47
C LYS A 85 4.23 16.63 13.55
N PRO A 86 4.03 16.20 12.27
CA PRO A 86 3.14 16.90 11.34
C PRO A 86 1.69 16.97 11.83
N TYR A 87 1.28 16.06 12.74
CA TYR A 87 -0.03 16.05 13.37
C TYR A 87 -0.37 17.35 14.09
N LEU A 88 0.61 18.15 14.53
CA LEU A 88 0.37 19.46 15.15
C LEU A 88 -0.18 20.51 14.17
N GLN A 89 -0.06 20.27 12.85
CA GLN A 89 -0.59 21.17 11.84
C GLN A 89 -2.12 21.02 11.72
N PRO A 90 -2.92 22.09 11.90
CA PRO A 90 -4.38 21.97 11.88
C PRO A 90 -4.96 21.50 10.55
N ASN A 91 -4.31 21.85 9.43
CA ASN A 91 -4.78 21.59 8.08
C ASN A 91 -4.20 20.33 7.45
N LEU A 92 -3.53 19.47 8.22
CA LEU A 92 -2.91 18.25 7.73
C LEU A 92 -3.92 17.33 7.02
N LYS A 93 -3.60 16.97 5.79
CA LYS A 93 -4.33 16.03 4.94
C LYS A 93 -3.49 14.78 4.69
N LEU A 94 -4.17 13.74 4.24
CA LEU A 94 -3.54 12.50 3.79
C LEU A 94 -2.53 12.75 2.66
N LEU A 95 -2.86 13.66 1.73
CA LEU A 95 -2.00 14.03 0.61
C LEU A 95 -0.67 14.64 1.08
N ASP A 96 -0.71 15.48 2.12
CA ASP A 96 0.50 16.14 2.62
C ASP A 96 1.52 15.10 3.12
N ILE A 97 1.06 14.07 3.86
CA ILE A 97 1.94 12.98 4.34
C ILE A 97 2.34 12.04 3.20
N ALA A 98 1.43 11.79 2.26
CA ALA A 98 1.69 10.98 1.09
C ALA A 98 2.83 11.58 0.24
N GLU A 99 2.83 12.90 0.04
CA GLU A 99 3.88 13.63 -0.65
C GLU A 99 5.21 13.59 0.11
N THR A 100 5.20 13.83 1.43
CA THR A 100 6.44 13.74 2.26
C THR A 100 7.06 12.35 2.24
N LEU A 101 6.24 11.30 2.19
CA LEU A 101 6.70 9.91 2.15
C LEU A 101 6.95 9.37 0.74
N ASP A 102 6.74 10.18 -0.31
CA ASP A 102 6.78 9.76 -1.71
C ASP A 102 5.94 8.48 -1.96
N THR A 103 4.73 8.47 -1.41
CA THR A 103 3.82 7.31 -1.43
C THR A 103 2.45 7.76 -1.91
N PRO A 104 1.82 7.08 -2.89
CA PRO A 104 0.47 7.45 -3.34
C PRO A 104 -0.55 7.44 -2.19
N ALA A 105 -1.40 8.47 -2.10
CA ALA A 105 -2.34 8.63 -0.99
C ALA A 105 -3.27 7.41 -0.77
N HIS A 106 -3.68 6.74 -1.84
CA HIS A 106 -4.50 5.52 -1.74
C HIS A 106 -3.73 4.37 -1.08
N GLN A 107 -2.43 4.23 -1.33
CA GLN A 107 -1.56 3.24 -0.70
C GLN A 107 -1.35 3.59 0.77
N LEU A 108 -1.11 4.87 1.09
CA LEU A 108 -0.98 5.32 2.47
C LEU A 108 -2.25 5.06 3.30
N SER A 109 -3.43 5.37 2.74
CA SER A 109 -4.71 5.07 3.39
C SER A 109 -4.88 3.58 3.65
N LYS A 110 -4.57 2.75 2.64
CA LYS A 110 -4.61 1.29 2.74
C LYS A 110 -3.63 0.77 3.80
N LEU A 111 -2.39 1.25 3.78
CA LEU A 111 -1.35 0.90 4.75
C LEU A 111 -1.81 1.21 6.18
N ILE A 112 -2.39 2.40 6.41
CA ILE A 112 -2.89 2.78 7.73
C ILE A 112 -4.03 1.87 8.18
N ASN A 113 -4.98 1.60 7.28
CA ASN A 113 -6.12 0.76 7.58
C ASN A 113 -5.72 -0.70 7.88
N GLU A 114 -4.84 -1.29 7.07
CA GLU A 114 -4.41 -2.68 7.21
C GLU A 114 -3.52 -2.91 8.43
N ASN A 115 -2.67 -1.94 8.80
CA ASN A 115 -1.73 -2.10 9.91
C ASN A 115 -2.25 -1.56 11.24
N PHE A 116 -3.07 -0.50 11.26
CA PHE A 116 -3.56 0.13 12.49
C PHE A 116 -5.07 -0.01 12.70
N GLY A 117 -5.82 -0.53 11.70
CA GLY A 117 -7.27 -0.70 11.79
C GLY A 117 -8.05 0.62 11.87
N LYS A 118 -7.46 1.73 11.42
CA LYS A 118 -7.97 3.09 11.63
C LYS A 118 -8.14 3.84 10.33
N SER A 119 -8.98 4.86 10.35
CA SER A 119 -8.99 5.90 9.31
C SER A 119 -7.77 6.81 9.50
N PHE A 120 -7.30 7.48 8.45
CA PHE A 120 -6.24 8.48 8.55
C PHE A 120 -6.54 9.54 9.63
N THR A 121 -7.78 10.05 9.66
CA THR A 121 -8.20 11.03 10.65
C THR A 121 -8.10 10.50 12.08
N ASP A 122 -8.48 9.26 12.31
CA ASP A 122 -8.38 8.64 13.64
C ASP A 122 -6.93 8.39 14.03
N PHE A 123 -6.10 7.94 13.08
CA PHE A 123 -4.67 7.75 13.27
C PHE A 123 -3.99 9.06 13.71
N ILE A 124 -4.20 10.17 12.99
CA ILE A 124 -3.64 11.48 13.37
C ILE A 124 -4.17 11.96 14.71
N ASN A 125 -5.48 11.80 14.97
CA ASN A 125 -6.07 12.25 16.22
C ASN A 125 -5.49 11.54 17.44
N GLU A 126 -5.07 10.28 17.34
CA GLU A 126 -4.41 9.61 18.47
C GLU A 126 -3.12 10.32 18.89
N TYR A 127 -2.23 10.63 17.94
CA TYR A 127 -1.01 11.39 18.23
C TYR A 127 -1.33 12.77 18.82
N ARG A 128 -2.33 13.48 18.27
CA ARG A 128 -2.76 14.78 18.81
C ARG A 128 -3.27 14.68 20.25
N ILE A 129 -4.00 13.62 20.57
CA ILE A 129 -4.54 13.40 21.91
C ILE A 129 -3.45 12.99 22.89
N ASP A 130 -2.47 12.20 22.45
CA ASP A 130 -1.34 11.83 23.28
C ASP A 130 -0.48 13.06 23.63
N GLU A 131 -0.17 13.92 22.67
CA GLU A 131 0.47 15.23 22.95
C GLU A 131 -0.39 16.09 23.89
N ALA A 132 -1.72 16.12 23.69
CA ALA A 132 -2.61 16.88 24.56
C ALA A 132 -2.59 16.37 26.01
N LYS A 133 -2.46 15.06 26.23
CA LYS A 133 -2.36 14.48 27.58
C LYS A 133 -1.10 14.94 28.29
N GLU A 134 0.04 14.94 27.59
CA GLU A 134 1.31 15.43 28.11
C GLU A 134 1.20 16.91 28.51
N LEU A 135 0.68 17.76 27.60
CA LEU A 135 0.48 19.19 27.88
C LEU A 135 -0.48 19.44 29.04
N LEU A 136 -1.56 18.67 29.16
CA LEU A 136 -2.51 18.76 30.28
C LEU A 136 -1.87 18.37 31.62
N GLN A 137 -0.86 17.49 31.62
CA GLN A 137 -0.16 17.09 32.83
C GLN A 137 0.91 18.11 33.24
N GLU A 138 1.63 18.68 32.28
CA GLU A 138 2.73 19.62 32.50
C GLU A 138 2.28 21.07 32.76
N ASN A 139 1.27 21.55 32.05
CA ASN A 139 0.90 22.98 32.06
C ASN A 139 -0.47 23.25 32.69
N SER A 140 -0.49 23.79 33.92
CA SER A 140 -1.73 24.23 34.59
C SER A 140 -2.25 25.60 34.12
N LEU A 141 -1.46 26.35 33.34
CA LEU A 141 -1.77 27.74 32.96
C LEU A 141 -2.52 27.86 31.62
N PHE A 142 -2.46 26.85 30.75
CA PHE A 142 -3.18 26.89 29.47
C PHE A 142 -4.63 26.44 29.63
N THR A 143 -5.53 27.13 28.92
CA THR A 143 -6.91 26.66 28.83
C THR A 143 -6.97 25.38 28.00
N ILE A 144 -7.95 24.51 28.30
CA ILE A 144 -8.20 23.27 27.54
C ILE A 144 -8.35 23.55 26.03
N GLU A 145 -8.91 24.71 25.69
CA GLU A 145 -9.08 25.15 24.31
C GLU A 145 -7.76 25.55 23.65
N ALA A 146 -6.89 26.27 24.38
CA ALA A 146 -5.54 26.57 23.91
C ALA A 146 -4.73 25.30 23.67
N ILE A 147 -4.82 24.30 24.56
CA ILE A 147 -4.14 23.01 24.38
C ILE A 147 -4.65 22.29 23.13
N GLY A 148 -5.97 22.23 22.92
CA GLY A 148 -6.55 21.64 21.71
C GLY A 148 -6.03 22.32 20.44
N ASN A 149 -5.95 23.65 20.43
CA ASN A 149 -5.43 24.41 19.29
C ASN A 149 -3.93 24.13 19.06
N HIS A 150 -3.13 24.06 20.12
CA HIS A 150 -1.71 23.72 20.05
C HIS A 150 -1.47 22.30 19.51
N CYS A 151 -2.37 21.36 19.81
CA CYS A 151 -2.29 19.98 19.31
C CYS A 151 -2.84 19.82 17.88
N GLY A 152 -3.12 20.91 17.15
CA GLY A 152 -3.56 20.86 15.76
C GLY A 152 -5.07 20.61 15.57
N PHE A 153 -5.91 20.80 16.58
CA PHE A 153 -7.36 20.75 16.38
C PHE A 153 -7.89 22.07 15.83
N LYS A 154 -8.72 22.01 14.77
CA LYS A 154 -9.37 23.20 14.18
C LYS A 154 -10.50 23.78 15.04
N SER A 155 -11.05 22.99 15.95
CA SER A 155 -12.17 23.42 16.79
C SER A 155 -12.22 22.66 18.10
N LYS A 156 -12.78 23.32 19.12
CA LYS A 156 -13.06 22.74 20.43
C LYS A 156 -13.92 21.47 20.35
N SER A 157 -14.96 21.49 19.50
CA SER A 157 -15.84 20.32 19.35
C SER A 157 -15.09 19.10 18.80
N ALA A 158 -14.22 19.31 17.80
CA ALA A 158 -13.39 18.24 17.24
C ALA A 158 -12.44 17.66 18.30
N PHE A 159 -11.78 18.53 19.08
CA PHE A 159 -10.90 18.12 20.17
C PHE A 159 -11.64 17.30 21.23
N TYR A 160 -12.77 17.79 21.76
CA TYR A 160 -13.52 17.08 22.79
C TYR A 160 -14.04 15.72 22.31
N LYS A 161 -14.46 15.62 21.04
CA LYS A 161 -14.90 14.36 20.43
C LYS A 161 -13.74 13.36 20.32
N ALA A 162 -12.58 13.80 19.82
CA ALA A 162 -11.40 12.97 19.68
C ALA A 162 -10.87 12.50 21.05
N PHE A 163 -10.80 13.43 22.03
CA PHE A 163 -10.33 13.13 23.38
C PHE A 163 -11.22 12.10 24.06
N ARG A 164 -12.55 12.27 23.96
CA ARG A 164 -13.51 11.29 24.51
C ARG A 164 -13.42 9.95 23.81
N LYS A 165 -13.23 9.92 22.49
CA LYS A 165 -13.08 8.67 21.73
C LYS A 165 -11.82 7.91 22.14
N SER A 166 -10.71 8.59 22.40
CA SER A 166 -9.43 7.99 22.79
C SER A 166 -9.38 7.58 24.27
N THR A 167 -9.95 8.40 25.17
CA THR A 167 -9.75 8.23 26.63
C THR A 167 -11.00 7.79 27.39
N ASN A 168 -12.15 7.71 26.73
CA ASN A 168 -13.48 7.54 27.34
C ASN A 168 -13.88 8.63 28.35
N MET A 169 -13.13 9.73 28.43
CA MET A 169 -13.41 10.85 29.33
C MET A 169 -13.27 12.20 28.62
N THR A 170 -13.76 13.27 29.24
CA THR A 170 -13.57 14.63 28.72
C THR A 170 -12.23 15.20 29.20
N PRO A 171 -11.60 16.13 28.46
CA PRO A 171 -10.36 16.77 28.90
C PRO A 171 -10.47 17.36 30.32
N SER A 172 -11.61 17.99 30.63
CA SER A 172 -11.89 18.54 31.96
C SER A 172 -11.90 17.48 33.05
N LYS A 173 -12.48 16.30 32.78
CA LYS A 173 -12.47 15.19 33.75
C LYS A 173 -11.09 14.56 33.90
N PHE A 174 -10.30 14.53 32.82
CA PHE A 174 -8.93 14.03 32.83
C PHE A 174 -8.04 14.87 33.77
N LEU A 175 -8.18 16.21 33.72
CA LEU A 175 -7.47 17.13 34.62
C LEU A 175 -7.84 16.93 36.11
N LEU A 176 -9.12 16.67 36.40
CA LEU A 176 -9.61 16.45 37.77
C LEU A 176 -9.17 15.11 38.38
N LYS A 177 -8.64 14.19 37.57
CA LYS A 177 -8.15 12.88 38.01
C LYS A 177 -6.65 12.89 38.38
N LYS A 178 -6.01 14.07 38.32
CA LYS A 178 -4.65 14.29 38.83
C LYS A 178 -4.67 14.29 40.36
#